data_AF-A0A2V9YEZ4-F1
#
_entry.id   AF-A0A2V9YEZ4-F1
#
_cell.length_a   1.000
_cell.length_b   1.000
_cell.length_c   1.000
_cell.angle_alpha   90.00
_cell.angle_beta   90.00
_cell.angle_gamma   90.00
#
_symmetry.space_group_name_H-M   'P 1'
#
loop_
_entity.id
_entity.type
_entity.pdbx_description
1 polymer ?
#
loop_
_entity_poly.entity_id
_entity_poly.type
_entity_poly.pdbx_seq_one_letter_code
_entity_poly.pdbx_strand_id
1 'polypeptide(L)'
;MRRCLIVLLFSALAVIGGCAGGSSSSGTPPTPTPPPGTTSSQINPPVVIGLAPGQAASGADIIVPLATASPAPNALVLGVSSGGGGTAFNTGATIARGATKMILMFGPGLSAGVQISISGPPDIAISRLQSITSTKGTPGVAFQAVVDPNAALGARTVLLQNT
;
A
#
# COMPACT_ATOMS: atom_id res chain seq x y z
N MET A 1 -14.59 44.20 33.20
CA MET A 1 -14.24 45.62 32.98
C MET A 1 -12.73 45.77 33.12
N ARG A 2 -12.06 46.35 32.09
CA ARG A 2 -10.70 46.98 32.09
C ARG A 2 -9.53 46.12 32.60
N ARG A 3 -8.52 45.81 31.78
CA ARG A 3 -7.36 46.65 31.35
C ARG A 3 -6.82 45.99 30.06
N CYS A 4 -6.69 46.55 28.86
CA CYS A 4 -6.19 47.82 28.31
C CYS A 4 -4.67 48.07 28.45
N LEU A 5 -4.00 48.01 27.27
CA LEU A 5 -2.95 48.89 26.76
C LEU A 5 -1.47 48.59 27.10
N ILE A 6 -0.63 48.38 26.06
CA ILE A 6 0.52 49.25 25.65
C ILE A 6 1.51 48.46 24.74
N VAL A 7 1.52 48.68 23.41
CA VAL A 7 2.46 49.48 22.54
C VAL A 7 3.60 48.61 21.94
N LEU A 8 3.71 48.33 20.62
CA LEU A 8 4.05 49.12 19.39
C LEU A 8 5.58 49.34 19.17
N LEU A 9 6.16 48.77 18.09
CA LEU A 9 7.29 49.29 17.25
C LEU A 9 7.60 48.28 16.10
N PHE A 10 7.22 48.47 14.83
CA PHE A 10 7.82 49.27 13.74
C PHE A 10 9.34 49.13 13.51
N SER A 11 9.73 48.53 12.38
CA SER A 11 10.92 48.94 11.61
C SER A 11 10.81 48.47 10.15
N ALA A 12 11.17 49.36 9.23
CA ALA A 12 10.96 49.28 7.78
C ALA A 12 12.27 49.54 7.01
N LEU A 13 12.29 49.07 5.75
CA LEU A 13 12.92 49.68 4.55
C LEU A 13 14.45 49.57 4.29
N ALA A 14 14.81 48.99 3.12
CA ALA A 14 15.65 49.55 2.01
C ALA A 14 16.18 48.38 1.11
N VAL A 15 15.84 48.21 -0.20
CA VAL A 15 16.21 48.94 -1.45
C VAL A 15 17.68 48.59 -1.84
N ILE A 16 18.14 48.13 -3.02
CA ILE A 16 18.02 48.50 -4.47
C ILE A 16 18.62 47.35 -5.34
N GLY A 17 18.24 47.20 -6.62
CA GLY A 17 19.20 46.85 -7.68
C GLY A 17 18.78 45.80 -8.72
N GLY A 18 18.45 46.23 -9.95
CA GLY A 18 18.26 45.36 -11.12
C GLY A 18 19.46 45.37 -12.08
N CYS A 19 19.47 44.49 -13.08
CA CYS A 19 19.89 44.70 -14.49
C CYS A 19 19.82 43.37 -15.30
N ALA A 20 19.39 43.47 -16.57
CA ALA A 20 19.67 42.63 -17.77
C ALA A 20 19.46 41.09 -17.67
N GLY A 21 18.80 40.38 -18.60
CA GLY A 21 18.81 40.51 -20.07
C GLY A 21 19.72 39.42 -20.66
N GLY A 22 19.16 38.39 -21.34
CA GLY A 22 19.98 37.43 -22.08
C GLY A 22 19.35 36.08 -22.44
N SER A 23 18.84 36.00 -23.66
CA SER A 23 19.00 34.92 -24.66
C SER A 23 18.56 33.47 -24.38
N SER A 24 17.60 33.06 -25.19
CA SER A 24 17.21 31.70 -25.55
C SER A 24 18.38 30.87 -26.09
N SER A 25 18.57 29.65 -25.57
CA SER A 25 19.32 28.59 -26.25
C SER A 25 18.58 27.26 -26.14
N SER A 26 18.29 26.66 -27.29
CA SER A 26 17.70 25.33 -27.44
C SER A 26 18.80 24.27 -27.38
N GLY A 27 18.81 23.47 -26.31
CA GLY A 27 19.66 22.28 -26.16
C GLY A 27 18.80 21.04 -25.98
N THR A 28 19.03 20.00 -26.78
CA THR A 28 18.34 18.71 -26.68
C THR A 28 18.82 17.93 -25.43
N PRO A 29 17.94 17.24 -24.71
CA PRO A 29 18.32 16.48 -23.51
C PRO A 29 19.12 15.21 -23.86
N PRO A 30 20.05 14.76 -22.97
CA PRO A 30 20.85 13.56 -23.20
C PRO A 30 20.03 12.27 -23.05
N THR A 31 20.32 11.29 -23.90
CA THR A 31 19.68 9.97 -23.90
C THR A 31 20.30 9.07 -22.82
N PRO A 32 19.52 8.50 -21.87
CA PRO A 32 20.04 7.52 -20.93
C PRO A 32 20.14 6.11 -21.55
N THR A 33 21.27 5.46 -21.33
CA THR A 33 21.60 4.07 -21.71
C THR A 33 20.92 3.05 -20.78
N PRO A 34 20.25 1.98 -21.28
CA PRO A 34 19.88 0.82 -20.46
C PRO A 34 20.79 -0.38 -20.76
N PRO A 35 21.29 -1.13 -19.75
CA PRO A 35 20.95 -2.56 -19.68
C PRO A 35 21.06 -3.19 -18.24
N PRO A 36 20.87 -4.51 -18.03
CA PRO A 36 19.69 -5.35 -18.29
C PRO A 36 19.30 -6.23 -17.07
N GLY A 37 18.07 -6.76 -17.01
CA GLY A 37 17.71 -7.78 -16.00
C GLY A 37 16.22 -8.11 -15.90
N THR A 38 15.82 -9.19 -16.57
CA THR A 38 14.46 -9.63 -16.87
C THR A 38 13.65 -10.12 -15.67
N THR A 39 12.53 -9.48 -15.36
CA THR A 39 11.40 -10.16 -14.71
C THR A 39 10.68 -10.96 -15.79
N SER A 40 10.78 -12.29 -15.72
CA SER A 40 10.00 -13.19 -16.58
C SER A 40 8.52 -13.01 -16.26
N SER A 41 7.88 -12.08 -16.96
CA SER A 41 6.43 -12.07 -17.10
C SER A 41 6.10 -13.29 -17.96
N GLN A 42 5.37 -14.26 -17.41
CA GLN A 42 4.84 -15.37 -18.18
C GLN A 42 3.94 -14.79 -19.29
N ILE A 43 4.42 -14.81 -20.53
CA ILE A 43 3.67 -14.36 -21.70
C ILE A 43 2.77 -15.52 -22.11
N ASN A 44 1.45 -15.36 -22.01
CA ASN A 44 0.53 -16.31 -22.61
C ASN A 44 0.73 -16.32 -24.14
N PRO A 45 0.68 -17.50 -24.78
CA PRO A 45 0.87 -17.59 -26.22
C PRO A 45 -0.19 -16.76 -26.96
N PRO A 46 0.15 -16.14 -28.10
CA PRO A 46 -0.78 -15.31 -28.86
C PRO A 46 -1.98 -16.13 -29.33
N VAL A 47 -3.18 -15.56 -29.20
CA VAL A 47 -4.39 -16.12 -29.80
C VAL A 47 -4.35 -15.84 -31.29
N VAL A 48 -4.38 -16.89 -32.11
CA VAL A 48 -4.39 -16.77 -33.58
C VAL A 48 -5.81 -16.45 -34.04
N ILE A 49 -5.98 -15.33 -34.74
CA ILE A 49 -7.24 -14.96 -35.38
C ILE A 49 -7.18 -15.41 -36.84
N GLY A 50 -7.97 -16.42 -37.18
CA GLY A 50 -8.12 -16.87 -38.57
C GLY A 50 -9.14 -16.01 -39.29
N LEU A 51 -8.76 -15.40 -40.43
CA LEU A 51 -9.68 -14.67 -41.31
C LEU A 51 -9.71 -15.34 -42.68
N ALA A 52 -10.92 -15.51 -43.22
CA ALA A 52 -11.11 -15.93 -44.60
C ALA A 52 -10.96 -14.74 -45.57
N PRO A 53 -10.66 -14.96 -46.86
CA PRO A 53 -10.56 -13.89 -47.84
C PRO A 53 -11.83 -13.04 -47.90
N GLY A 54 -11.68 -11.72 -47.84
CA GLY A 54 -12.79 -10.77 -47.88
C GLY A 54 -13.46 -10.47 -46.53
N GLN A 55 -13.01 -11.08 -45.43
CA GLN A 55 -13.50 -10.71 -44.10
C GLN A 55 -12.76 -9.49 -43.54
N ALA A 56 -13.52 -8.51 -43.05
CA ALA A 56 -12.99 -7.42 -42.25
C ALA A 56 -12.68 -7.91 -40.83
N ALA A 57 -11.47 -7.67 -40.35
CA ALA A 57 -11.11 -7.94 -38.96
C ALA A 57 -11.82 -6.91 -38.07
N SER A 58 -12.65 -7.35 -37.12
CA SER A 58 -12.90 -6.53 -35.92
C SER A 58 -11.65 -6.63 -35.05
N GLY A 59 -11.11 -5.49 -34.60
CA GLY A 59 -9.91 -5.47 -33.76
C GLY A 59 -10.04 -6.45 -32.59
N ALA A 60 -8.95 -7.12 -32.23
CA ALA A 60 -8.90 -7.91 -31.02
C ALA A 60 -8.44 -7.02 -29.86
N ASP A 61 -9.17 -7.08 -28.75
CA ASP A 61 -8.76 -6.41 -27.53
C ASP A 61 -7.52 -7.09 -26.95
N ILE A 62 -6.46 -6.31 -26.78
CA ILE A 62 -5.26 -6.76 -26.07
C ILE A 62 -5.49 -6.47 -24.59
N ILE A 63 -5.84 -7.51 -23.83
CA ILE A 63 -5.91 -7.42 -22.38
C ILE A 63 -4.48 -7.53 -21.85
N VAL A 64 -3.92 -6.39 -21.44
CA VAL A 64 -2.67 -6.36 -20.66
C VAL A 64 -3.05 -6.52 -19.20
N PRO A 65 -2.67 -7.61 -18.51
CA PRO A 65 -2.92 -7.72 -17.08
C PRO A 65 -2.19 -6.60 -16.33
N LEU A 66 -2.83 -6.09 -15.28
CA LEU A 66 -2.24 -5.08 -14.40
C LEU A 66 -0.90 -5.60 -13.83
N ALA A 67 0.07 -4.70 -13.67
CA ALA A 67 1.32 -5.04 -13.00
C ALA A 67 1.02 -5.54 -11.58
N THR A 68 1.53 -6.71 -11.22
CA THR A 68 1.44 -7.24 -9.86
C THR A 68 2.16 -6.29 -8.90
N ALA A 69 1.56 -6.02 -7.74
CA ALA A 69 2.15 -5.17 -6.70
C ALA A 69 3.58 -5.64 -6.36
N SER A 70 4.55 -4.74 -6.53
CA SER A 70 5.96 -4.98 -6.21
C SER A 70 6.41 -4.04 -5.08
N PRO A 71 7.04 -4.56 -4.01
CA PRO A 71 7.25 -5.98 -3.73
C PRO A 71 5.94 -6.73 -3.47
N ALA A 72 5.93 -8.05 -3.68
CA ALA A 72 4.76 -8.88 -3.41
C ALA A 72 4.32 -8.75 -1.94
N PRO A 73 3.01 -8.70 -1.65
CA PRO A 73 2.50 -8.62 -0.29
C PRO A 73 3.00 -9.79 0.57
N ASN A 74 3.78 -9.48 1.61
CA ASN A 74 4.26 -10.50 2.55
C ASN A 74 4.31 -9.94 3.96
N ALA A 75 3.66 -10.60 4.92
CA ALA A 75 3.75 -10.23 6.32
C ALA A 75 4.94 -10.93 6.99
N LEU A 76 5.82 -10.14 7.57
CA LEU A 76 7.01 -10.62 8.28
C LEU A 76 6.79 -10.66 9.79
N VAL A 77 5.93 -9.79 10.30
CA VAL A 77 5.59 -9.71 11.72
C VAL A 77 4.08 -9.57 11.90
N LEU A 78 3.58 -10.18 12.97
CA LEU A 78 2.17 -10.16 13.36
C LEU A 78 2.06 -9.78 14.83
N GLY A 79 1.04 -8.99 15.14
CA GLY A 79 0.76 -8.50 16.48
C GLY A 79 -0.72 -8.33 16.76
N VAL A 80 -1.04 -8.13 18.03
CA VAL A 80 -2.39 -7.78 18.47
C VAL A 80 -2.35 -6.51 19.29
N SER A 81 -3.30 -5.62 19.05
CA SER A 81 -3.51 -4.38 19.78
C SER A 81 -4.86 -4.39 20.49
N SER A 82 -4.88 -3.77 21.67
CA SER A 82 -6.07 -3.42 22.44
C SER A 82 -6.44 -1.94 22.36
N GLY A 83 -5.82 -1.14 21.48
CA GLY A 83 -6.04 0.32 21.38
C GLY A 83 -5.31 1.01 20.23
N GLY A 84 -4.98 2.30 20.41
CA GLY A 84 -4.38 3.17 19.38
C GLY A 84 -2.94 2.87 18.96
N GLY A 85 -2.31 1.82 19.53
CA GLY A 85 -0.96 1.37 19.18
C GLY A 85 -0.73 -0.09 19.58
N GLY A 86 0.21 -0.77 18.94
CA GLY A 86 0.52 -2.18 19.18
C GLY A 86 1.92 -2.57 18.73
N THR A 87 2.36 -3.76 19.13
CA THR A 87 3.65 -4.35 18.74
C THR A 87 3.41 -5.62 17.94
N ALA A 88 4.29 -5.90 16.98
CA ALA A 88 4.23 -7.08 16.14
C ALA A 88 5.58 -7.82 16.19
N PHE A 89 5.50 -9.15 16.25
CA PHE A 89 6.65 -10.05 16.33
C PHE A 89 6.52 -11.15 15.28
N ASN A 90 7.63 -11.81 14.93
CA ASN A 90 7.62 -12.93 13.99
C ASN A 90 7.17 -14.26 14.62
N THR A 91 6.79 -14.24 15.91
CA THR A 91 6.36 -15.42 16.68
C THR A 91 4.84 -15.61 16.73
N GLY A 92 4.07 -14.71 16.11
CA GLY A 92 2.60 -14.73 16.14
C GLY A 92 2.02 -14.06 17.38
N ALA A 93 0.71 -14.25 17.61
CA ALA A 93 -0.01 -13.67 18.74
C ALA A 93 -1.17 -14.57 19.18
N THR A 94 -1.62 -14.39 20.43
CA THR A 94 -2.75 -15.11 21.01
C THR A 94 -3.93 -14.18 21.25
N ILE A 95 -5.14 -14.62 20.90
CA ILE A 95 -6.39 -13.91 21.17
C ILE A 95 -7.31 -14.84 21.94
N ALA A 96 -7.89 -14.36 23.04
CA ALA A 96 -8.86 -15.13 23.81
C ALA A 96 -10.19 -15.25 23.06
N ARG A 97 -10.93 -16.33 23.31
CA ARG A 97 -12.32 -16.46 22.84
C ARG A 97 -13.19 -15.33 23.38
N GLY A 98 -14.18 -14.90 22.60
CA GLY A 98 -15.06 -13.77 22.95
C GLY A 98 -14.36 -12.41 22.94
N ALA A 99 -13.09 -12.34 22.53
CA ALA A 99 -12.37 -11.08 22.46
C ALA A 99 -12.48 -10.44 21.08
N THR A 100 -12.54 -9.11 21.08
CA THR A 100 -12.33 -8.29 19.89
C THR A 100 -10.97 -7.62 19.98
N LYS A 101 -10.10 -7.81 18.98
CA LYS A 101 -8.75 -7.24 18.94
C LYS A 101 -8.44 -6.69 17.55
N MET A 102 -7.56 -5.69 17.50
CA MET A 102 -6.96 -5.26 16.25
C MET A 102 -5.73 -6.13 15.99
N ILE A 103 -5.69 -6.83 14.88
CA ILE A 103 -4.50 -7.53 14.40
C ILE A 103 -3.68 -6.55 13.56
N LEU A 104 -2.37 -6.52 13.78
CA LEU A 104 -1.42 -5.71 13.01
C LEU A 104 -0.47 -6.64 12.28
N MET A 105 -0.28 -6.41 11.00
CA MET A 105 0.66 -7.16 10.18
C MET A 105 1.52 -6.17 9.41
N PHE A 106 2.85 -6.35 9.45
CA PHE A 106 3.78 -5.50 8.73
C PHE A 106 4.69 -6.32 7.83
N GLY A 107 5.04 -5.73 6.70
CA GLY A 107 5.96 -6.31 5.74
C GLY A 107 5.81 -5.68 4.36
N PRO A 108 6.70 -6.03 3.42
CA PRO A 108 6.73 -5.43 2.09
C PRO A 108 5.41 -5.66 1.34
N GLY A 109 4.98 -4.67 0.56
CA GLY A 109 3.83 -4.80 -0.34
C GLY A 109 2.46 -4.82 0.33
N LEU A 110 2.38 -4.75 1.66
CA LEU A 110 1.11 -4.78 2.38
C LEU A 110 0.36 -3.44 2.27
N SER A 111 -0.93 -3.51 1.92
CA SER A 111 -1.85 -2.38 1.92
C SER A 111 -3.29 -2.89 2.11
N ALA A 112 -4.25 -2.01 2.38
CA ALA A 112 -5.67 -2.37 2.53
C ALA A 112 -6.32 -2.99 1.26
N GLY A 113 -5.62 -3.03 0.12
CA GLY A 113 -6.07 -3.73 -1.08
C GLY A 113 -5.93 -5.26 -1.02
N VAL A 114 -5.31 -5.82 0.02
CA VAL A 114 -5.18 -7.27 0.19
C VAL A 114 -6.47 -7.89 0.72
N GLN A 115 -6.82 -9.08 0.24
CA GLN A 115 -7.86 -9.89 0.85
C GLN A 115 -7.26 -10.70 2.01
N ILE A 116 -7.99 -10.78 3.13
CA ILE A 116 -7.57 -11.49 4.35
C ILE A 116 -8.53 -12.63 4.63
N SER A 117 -7.98 -13.81 4.91
CA SER A 117 -8.72 -14.94 5.46
C SER A 117 -7.96 -15.60 6.61
N ILE A 118 -8.67 -16.34 7.45
CA ILE A 118 -8.09 -17.08 8.58
C ILE A 118 -8.41 -18.56 8.38
N SER A 119 -7.40 -19.42 8.47
CA SER A 119 -7.59 -20.87 8.35
C SER A 119 -8.46 -21.44 9.47
N GLY A 120 -9.18 -22.52 9.18
CA GLY A 120 -9.97 -23.27 10.16
C GLY A 120 -11.46 -22.92 10.12
N PRO A 121 -12.20 -23.18 11.21
CA PRO A 121 -13.64 -22.92 11.28
C PRO A 121 -13.99 -21.41 11.12
N PRO A 122 -15.20 -21.08 10.62
CA PRO A 122 -15.64 -19.71 10.38
C PRO A 122 -16.18 -19.02 11.64
N ASP A 123 -15.40 -19.02 12.72
CA ASP A 123 -15.74 -18.52 14.07
C ASP A 123 -14.88 -17.30 14.48
N ILE A 124 -14.17 -16.70 13.51
CA ILE A 124 -13.46 -15.43 13.66
C ILE A 124 -13.89 -14.49 12.54
N ALA A 125 -14.61 -13.43 12.89
CA ALA A 125 -15.04 -12.42 11.93
C ALA A 125 -13.96 -11.34 11.74
N ILE A 126 -13.75 -10.92 10.50
CA ILE A 126 -12.79 -9.87 10.11
C ILE A 126 -13.56 -8.62 9.70
N SER A 127 -13.13 -7.45 10.17
CA SER A 127 -13.68 -6.16 9.74
C SER A 127 -12.63 -5.05 9.84
N ARG A 128 -12.99 -3.81 9.43
CA ARG A 128 -12.16 -2.60 9.59
C ARG A 128 -10.73 -2.75 9.06
N LEU A 129 -10.60 -3.31 7.85
CA LEU A 129 -9.31 -3.41 7.18
C LEU A 129 -8.82 -2.00 6.79
N GLN A 130 -7.58 -1.68 7.17
CA GLN A 130 -6.95 -0.41 6.85
C GLN A 130 -5.44 -0.57 6.69
N SER A 131 -4.83 0.29 5.88
CA SER A 131 -3.38 0.37 5.77
C SER A 131 -2.81 1.03 7.02
N ILE A 132 -1.65 0.56 7.46
CA ILE A 132 -0.88 1.15 8.55
C ILE A 132 0.60 1.19 8.19
N THR A 133 1.37 1.98 8.92
CA THR A 133 2.82 2.04 8.77
C THR A 133 3.46 1.86 10.14
N SER A 134 4.50 1.02 10.21
CA SER A 134 5.25 0.83 11.45
C SER A 134 6.07 2.08 11.79
N THR A 135 6.58 2.15 13.02
CA THR A 135 7.52 3.21 13.44
C THR A 135 8.83 3.23 12.64
N LYS A 136 9.12 2.18 11.88
CA LYS A 136 10.30 2.06 11.00
C LYS A 136 9.97 2.28 9.51
N GLY A 137 8.77 2.76 9.19
CA GLY A 137 8.36 3.02 7.81
C GLY A 137 7.92 1.78 7.02
N THR A 138 7.97 0.57 7.61
CA THR A 138 7.49 -0.65 6.95
C THR A 138 5.97 -0.58 6.78
N PRO A 139 5.45 -0.79 5.55
CA PRO A 139 4.02 -0.83 5.31
C PRO A 139 3.36 -2.03 5.99
N GLY A 140 2.06 -1.95 6.18
CA GLY A 140 1.29 -2.96 6.89
C GLY A 140 -0.20 -2.80 6.73
N VAL A 141 -0.93 -3.74 7.33
CA VAL A 141 -2.38 -3.73 7.42
C VAL A 141 -2.80 -3.94 8.87
N ALA A 142 -3.88 -3.27 9.26
CA ALA A 142 -4.60 -3.54 10.48
C ALA A 142 -6.02 -3.99 10.14
N PHE A 143 -6.53 -4.97 10.88
CA PHE A 143 -7.93 -5.33 10.81
C PHE A 143 -8.44 -5.75 12.18
N GLN A 144 -9.73 -5.59 12.40
CA GLN A 144 -10.41 -6.06 13.59
C GLN A 144 -10.74 -7.54 13.43
N ALA A 145 -10.33 -8.36 14.39
CA ALA A 145 -10.75 -9.74 14.54
C ALA A 145 -11.69 -9.85 15.75
N VAL A 146 -12.88 -10.40 15.51
CA VAL A 146 -13.88 -10.72 16.54
C VAL A 146 -13.93 -12.23 16.68
N VAL A 147 -13.43 -12.76 17.80
CA VAL A 147 -13.37 -14.20 18.06
C VAL A 147 -14.64 -14.63 18.78
N ASP A 148 -15.35 -15.61 18.23
CA ASP A 148 -16.55 -16.16 18.88
C ASP A 148 -16.23 -16.72 20.28
N PRO A 149 -17.11 -16.56 21.29
CA PRO A 149 -16.93 -17.17 22.61
C PRO A 149 -16.76 -18.70 22.58
N ASN A 150 -17.31 -19.37 21.57
CA ASN A 150 -17.25 -20.80 21.33
C ASN A 150 -16.25 -21.18 20.23
N ALA A 151 -15.40 -20.25 19.78
CA ALA A 151 -14.43 -20.53 18.74
C ALA A 151 -13.54 -21.74 19.08
N ALA A 152 -13.22 -22.55 18.08
CA ALA A 152 -12.32 -23.69 18.22
C ALA A 152 -10.92 -23.19 18.61
N LEU A 153 -10.37 -23.81 19.67
CA LEU A 153 -9.02 -23.53 20.15
C LEU A 153 -8.00 -24.17 19.22
N GLY A 154 -6.90 -23.44 18.96
CA GLY A 154 -5.80 -23.94 18.14
C GLY A 154 -5.08 -22.80 17.44
N ALA A 155 -3.91 -23.13 16.88
CA ALA A 155 -3.19 -22.21 16.02
C ALA A 155 -3.98 -21.98 14.73
N ARG A 156 -3.95 -20.73 14.25
CA ARG A 156 -4.57 -20.35 12.98
C ARG A 156 -3.59 -19.53 12.17
N THR A 157 -3.65 -19.72 10.86
CA THR A 157 -2.86 -18.97 9.89
C THR A 157 -3.72 -17.86 9.30
N VAL A 158 -3.18 -16.64 9.30
CA VAL A 158 -3.76 -15.54 8.53
C VAL A 158 -3.19 -15.60 7.12
N LEU A 159 -4.05 -15.76 6.12
CA LEU A 159 -3.67 -15.77 4.71
C LEU A 159 -3.95 -14.40 4.10
N LEU A 160 -2.96 -13.89 3.38
CA LEU A 160 -3.02 -12.66 2.62
C LEU A 160 -3.05 -13.01 1.13
N GLN A 161 -4.04 -12.50 0.40
CA GLN A 161 -4.17 -12.71 -1.03
C GLN A 161 -4.15 -11.35 -1.73
N ASN A 162 -3.30 -11.23 -2.74
CA ASN A 162 -3.33 -10.09 -3.63
C ASN A 162 -4.49 -10.26 -4.62
N THR A 163 -5.29 -9.22 -4.81
CA THR A 163 -6.40 -9.20 -5.77
C THR A 163 -5.92 -8.84 -7.17
#